data_AF-A0A976QI39-F1
#
_entry.id   AF-A0A976QI39-F1
#
_cell.length_a   1.000
_cell.length_b   1.000
_cell.length_c   1.000
_cell.angle_alpha   90.00
_cell.angle_beta   90.00
_cell.angle_gamma   90.00
#
_symmetry.space_group_name_H-M   'P 1'
#
loop_
_entity.id
_entity.type
_entity.pdbx_description
1 polymer ?
#
loop_
_entity_poly.entity_id
_entity_poly.type
_entity_poly.pdbx_seq_one_letter_code
_entity_poly.pdbx_strand_id
1 'polypeptide(L)'
;MKAFSKYIAMVVRNAMEDFHCKHLSDEQMKELNPIIRNAIYTAIYAYEAVGKSEMSKSFVEFHLLSIPKYWEEPELLKGFKESDEKLSGK
;
A
#
# COMPACT_ATOMS: atom_id res chain seq x y z
N MET A 1 4.33 2.40 -14.28
CA MET A 1 3.34 2.54 -13.19
C MET A 1 2.52 1.30 -12.91
N LYS A 2 1.73 0.77 -13.87
CA LYS A 2 0.86 -0.40 -13.62
C LYS A 2 1.56 -1.63 -13.01
N ALA A 3 2.75 -1.98 -13.50
CA ALA A 3 3.53 -3.09 -12.94
C ALA A 3 4.01 -2.81 -11.51
N PHE A 4 4.47 -1.59 -11.25
CA PHE A 4 4.90 -1.16 -9.93
C PHE A 4 3.74 -1.14 -8.92
N SER A 5 2.57 -0.64 -9.30
CA SER A 5 1.37 -0.70 -8.46
C SER A 5 0.91 -2.14 -8.18
N LYS A 6 1.03 -3.05 -9.15
CA LYS A 6 0.79 -4.49 -8.93
C LYS A 6 1.78 -5.10 -7.95
N TYR A 7 3.05 -4.71 -8.02
CA TYR A 7 4.08 -5.15 -7.08
C TYR A 7 3.74 -4.70 -5.65
N ILE A 8 3.46 -3.41 -5.44
CA ILE A 8 3.09 -2.89 -4.12
C ILE A 8 1.81 -3.59 -3.62
N ALA A 9 0.79 -3.76 -4.47
CA ALA A 9 -0.43 -4.45 -4.11
C ALA A 9 -0.19 -5.92 -3.69
N MET A 10 0.74 -6.61 -4.33
CA MET A 10 1.13 -7.97 -3.94
C MET A 10 1.81 -7.99 -2.57
N VAL A 11 2.70 -7.03 -2.28
CA VAL A 11 3.34 -6.89 -0.97
C VAL A 11 2.29 -6.65 0.12
N VAL A 12 1.33 -5.75 -0.11
CA VAL A 12 0.22 -5.47 0.83
C VAL A 12 -0.64 -6.73 1.05
N ARG A 13 -1.05 -7.39 -0.03
CA ARG A 13 -1.87 -8.62 0.06
C ARG A 13 -1.16 -9.71 0.87
N ASN A 14 0.14 -9.90 0.67
CA ASN A 14 0.91 -10.88 1.42
C ASN A 14 1.09 -10.49 2.89
N ALA A 15 1.28 -9.19 3.19
CA ALA A 15 1.35 -8.70 4.56
C ALA A 15 0.03 -8.90 5.33
N MET A 16 -1.08 -8.97 4.61
CA MET A 16 -2.41 -9.25 5.16
C MET A 16 -2.72 -10.75 5.30
N GLU A 17 -1.85 -11.67 4.89
CA GLU A 17 -2.21 -13.10 4.77
C GLU A 17 -2.62 -13.73 6.11
N ASP A 18 -1.90 -13.45 7.20
CA ASP A 18 -2.26 -13.95 8.54
C ASP A 18 -3.63 -13.43 9.00
N PHE A 19 -3.97 -12.18 8.66
CA PHE A 19 -5.27 -11.59 8.95
C PHE A 19 -6.36 -12.20 8.05
N HIS A 20 -6.07 -12.33 6.76
CA HIS A 20 -6.93 -12.97 5.78
C HIS A 20 -7.31 -14.37 6.24
N CYS A 21 -6.36 -15.26 6.51
CA CYS A 21 -6.63 -16.64 6.91
C CYS A 21 -7.51 -16.75 8.17
N LYS A 22 -7.49 -15.74 9.05
CA LYS A 22 -8.25 -15.74 10.30
C LYS A 22 -9.63 -15.09 10.18
N HIS A 23 -9.82 -14.16 9.25
CA HIS A 23 -10.95 -13.23 9.27
C HIS A 23 -11.68 -13.04 7.95
N LEU A 24 -11.09 -13.44 6.81
CA LEU A 24 -11.64 -13.22 5.48
C LEU A 24 -11.69 -14.54 4.70
N SER A 25 -12.72 -14.74 3.88
CA SER A 25 -12.74 -15.85 2.92
C SER A 25 -11.95 -15.53 1.65
N ASP A 26 -11.61 -16.55 0.87
CA ASP A 26 -10.95 -16.40 -0.42
C ASP A 26 -11.78 -15.53 -1.40
N GLU A 27 -13.11 -15.65 -1.37
CA GLU A 27 -14.02 -14.82 -2.16
C GLU A 27 -13.97 -13.35 -1.73
N GLN A 28 -13.97 -13.07 -0.42
CA GLN A 28 -13.83 -11.71 0.09
C GLN A 28 -12.48 -11.12 -0.31
N MET A 29 -11.39 -11.89 -0.22
CA MET A 29 -10.08 -11.44 -0.69
C MET A 29 -10.03 -11.23 -2.20
N LYS A 30 -10.73 -12.05 -2.98
CA LYS A 30 -10.85 -11.88 -4.43
C LYS A 30 -11.52 -10.53 -4.78
N GLU A 31 -12.45 -10.06 -3.97
CA GLU A 31 -13.07 -8.74 -4.11
C GLU A 31 -12.16 -7.60 -3.62
N LEU A 32 -11.46 -7.79 -2.50
CA LEU A 32 -10.57 -6.77 -1.92
C LEU A 32 -9.32 -6.53 -2.76
N ASN A 33 -8.77 -7.56 -3.40
CA ASN A 33 -7.53 -7.46 -4.17
C ASN A 33 -7.57 -6.41 -5.31
N PRO A 34 -8.62 -6.34 -6.14
CA PRO A 34 -8.81 -5.24 -7.08
C PRO A 34 -8.94 -3.87 -6.43
N ILE A 35 -9.66 -3.75 -5.30
CA ILE A 35 -9.86 -2.47 -4.60
C ILE A 35 -8.51 -1.92 -4.14
N ILE A 36 -7.72 -2.73 -3.42
CA ILE A 36 -6.39 -2.37 -2.94
C ILE A 36 -5.48 -1.97 -4.11
N ARG A 37 -5.42 -2.80 -5.16
CA ARG A 37 -4.57 -2.54 -6.33
C ARG A 37 -4.94 -1.25 -7.05
N ASN A 38 -6.23 -1.00 -7.24
CA ASN A 38 -6.70 0.21 -7.92
C ASN A 38 -6.45 1.45 -7.06
N ALA A 39 -6.66 1.38 -5.75
CA ALA A 39 -6.35 2.47 -4.83
C ALA A 39 -4.85 2.84 -4.86
N ILE A 40 -3.96 1.84 -4.81
CA ILE A 40 -2.50 2.06 -4.94
C ILE A 40 -2.16 2.69 -6.29
N TYR A 41 -2.72 2.19 -7.39
CA TYR A 41 -2.47 2.78 -8.71
C TYR A 41 -2.92 4.25 -8.78
N THR A 42 -4.12 4.54 -8.27
CA THR A 42 -4.68 5.90 -8.24
C THR A 42 -3.82 6.85 -7.39
N ALA A 43 -3.42 6.44 -6.18
CA ALA A 43 -2.59 7.26 -5.30
C ALA A 43 -1.25 7.62 -5.96
N ILE A 44 -0.59 6.65 -6.57
CA ILE A 44 0.68 6.87 -7.25
C ILE A 44 0.47 7.78 -8.49
N TYR A 45 -0.55 7.52 -9.30
CA TYR A 45 -0.86 8.34 -10.47
C TYR A 45 -1.12 9.80 -10.08
N ALA A 46 -1.93 10.03 -9.04
CA ALA A 46 -2.23 11.38 -8.56
C ALA A 46 -0.96 12.08 -8.06
N TYR A 47 -0.13 11.39 -7.27
CA TYR A 47 1.13 11.94 -6.76
C TYR A 47 2.09 12.37 -7.88
N GLU A 48 2.26 11.55 -8.93
CA GLU A 48 3.11 11.90 -10.08
C GLU A 48 2.55 13.07 -10.92
N ALA A 49 1.24 13.32 -10.81
CA ALA A 49 0.54 14.33 -11.59
C ALA A 49 0.28 15.65 -10.82
N VAL A 50 0.73 15.80 -9.57
CA VAL A 50 0.48 17.00 -8.73
C VAL A 50 0.85 18.30 -9.45
N GLY A 51 2.01 18.35 -10.13
CA GLY A 51 2.45 19.54 -10.86
C GLY A 51 1.77 19.75 -12.23
N LYS A 52 0.91 18.83 -12.66
CA LYS A 52 0.30 18.79 -13.99
C LYS A 52 -1.23 18.84 -13.96
N SER A 53 -1.84 18.62 -12.79
CA SER A 53 -3.28 18.48 -12.62
C SER A 53 -3.72 18.99 -11.25
N GLU A 54 -4.53 20.05 -11.26
CA GLU A 54 -5.10 20.62 -10.02
C GLU A 54 -5.97 19.60 -9.28
N MET A 55 -6.67 18.72 -10.02
CA MET A 55 -7.42 17.62 -9.43
C MET A 55 -6.51 16.64 -8.70
N SER A 56 -5.37 16.29 -9.31
CA SER A 56 -4.42 15.38 -8.67
C SER A 56 -3.76 16.00 -7.44
N LYS A 57 -3.46 17.30 -7.49
CA LYS A 57 -2.99 18.07 -6.33
C LYS A 57 -4.01 18.08 -5.20
N SER A 58 -5.25 18.49 -5.48
CA SER A 58 -6.35 18.50 -4.50
C SER A 58 -6.58 17.11 -3.90
N PHE A 59 -6.52 16.05 -4.71
CA PHE A 59 -6.66 14.67 -4.25
C PHE A 59 -5.56 14.29 -3.26
N VAL A 60 -4.29 14.58 -3.56
CA VAL A 60 -3.15 14.28 -2.68
C VAL A 60 -3.24 15.06 -1.38
N GLU A 61 -3.47 16.37 -1.44
CA GLU A 61 -3.58 17.23 -0.26
C GLU A 61 -4.71 16.78 0.67
N PHE A 62 -5.88 16.46 0.12
CA PHE A 62 -7.00 15.94 0.89
C PHE A 62 -6.65 14.63 1.61
N HIS A 63 -6.02 13.67 0.93
CA HIS A 63 -5.69 12.38 1.55
C HIS A 63 -4.57 12.50 2.58
N LEU A 64 -3.59 13.39 2.39
CA LEU A 64 -2.57 13.68 3.40
C LEU A 64 -3.18 14.27 4.68
N LEU A 65 -4.12 15.20 4.54
CA LEU A 65 -4.85 15.79 5.66
C LEU A 65 -5.79 14.81 6.35
N SER A 66 -6.19 13.75 5.65
CA SER A 66 -7.09 12.71 6.17
C SER A 66 -6.37 11.60 6.93
N ILE A 67 -5.03 11.60 6.99
CA ILE A 67 -4.27 10.62 7.78
C ILE A 67 -4.57 10.85 9.27
N PRO A 68 -5.14 9.86 9.99
CA PRO A 68 -5.46 10.02 11.39
C PRO A 68 -4.19 10.20 12.24
N LYS A 69 -4.19 11.18 13.15
CA LYS A 69 -3.03 11.51 14.00
C LYS A 69 -2.59 10.38 14.94
N TYR A 70 -3.46 9.39 15.18
CA TYR A 70 -3.17 8.24 16.03
C TYR A 70 -2.54 7.07 15.26
N TRP A 71 -2.39 7.17 13.93
CA TRP A 71 -1.64 6.18 13.17
C TRP A 71 -0.16 6.26 13.54
N GLU A 72 0.42 5.12 13.88
CA GLU A 72 1.84 4.96 14.12
C GLU A 72 2.62 5.11 12.81
N GLU A 73 3.90 5.48 12.91
CA GLU A 73 4.78 5.52 11.74
C GLU A 73 4.95 4.10 11.13
N PRO A 74 5.02 3.96 9.81
CA PRO A 74 5.15 2.66 9.18
C PRO A 74 6.53 2.06 9.46
N GLU A 75 6.55 0.77 9.83
CA GLU A 75 7.77 -0.02 9.97
C GLU A 75 7.97 -0.99 8.80
N LEU A 76 9.22 -1.45 8.60
CA LEU A 76 9.48 -2.53 7.65
C LEU A 76 8.83 -3.82 8.13
N LEU A 77 8.27 -4.60 7.18
CA LEU A 77 7.73 -5.92 7.49
C LEU A 77 8.81 -6.79 8.13
N LYS A 78 8.48 -7.42 9.26
CA LYS A 78 9.40 -8.19 10.09
C LYS A 78 10.29 -9.15 9.29
N GLY A 79 9.69 -9.97 8.42
CA GLY A 79 10.44 -10.95 7.62
C GLY A 79 11.43 -10.31 6.63
N PHE A 80 11.11 -9.12 6.10
CA PHE A 80 12.04 -8.38 5.26
C PHE A 80 13.19 -7.81 6.11
N LYS A 81 12.87 -7.16 7.23
CA LYS A 81 13.86 -6.57 8.15
C LYS A 81 14.88 -7.61 8.63
N GLU A 82 14.42 -8.76 9.11
CA GLU A 82 15.31 -9.84 9.57
C GLU A 82 16.20 -10.40 8.46
N SER A 83 15.70 -10.45 7.23
CA SER A 83 16.48 -10.93 6.09
C SER A 83 17.54 -9.91 5.66
N ASP A 84 17.17 -8.64 5.66
CA ASP A 84 18.07 -7.53 5.31
C ASP A 84 19.21 -7.39 6.33
N GLU A 85 18.93 -7.49 7.63
CA GLU A 85 19.95 -7.45 8.69
C GLU A 85 20.97 -8.59 8.51
N LYS A 86 20.49 -9.82 8.33
CA LYS A 86 21.35 -11.00 8.09
C LYS A 86 22.25 -10.86 6.86
N LEU A 87 21.74 -10.26 5.79
CA LEU A 87 22.47 -10.11 4.53
C LEU A 87 23.40 -8.90 4.52
N SER A 88 23.07 -7.85 5.28
CA SER A 88 23.87 -6.63 5.39
C SER A 88 25.01 -6.72 6.41
N GLY A 89 25.09 -7.83 7.16
CA GLY A 89 26.15 -8.07 8.14
C GLY A 89 26.06 -7.18 9.38
N LYS A 90 24.86 -6.65 9.68
CA LYS A 90 24.50 -5.99 10.93
C LYS A 90 23.92 -7.01 11.90
#